data_AF-A0A3A6QBI2-F1
#
_entry.id   AF-A0A3A6QBI2-F1
#
_cell.length_a   1.000
_cell.length_b   1.000
_cell.length_c   1.000
_cell.angle_alpha   90.00
_cell.angle_beta   90.00
_cell.angle_gamma   90.00
#
_symmetry.space_group_name_H-M   'P 1'
#
loop_
_entity.id
_entity.type
_entity.pdbx_description
1 polymer ?
#
loop_
_entity_poly.entity_id
_entity_poly.type
_entity_poly.pdbx_seq_one_letter_code
_entity_poly.pdbx_strand_id
1 'polypeptide(L)'
;MNRTTLLAVGAGLLVLVAGLPAAAAAAPADAPIDAQTPDDRSVGPSDGLPGPVPDFVSDIHSTITSFLNGDIDSLGESLRGLLSDRGPADAGNSTDA
;
A
#
# COMPACT_ATOMS: atom_id res chain seq x y z
N MET A 1 1.26 -26.29 33.81
CA MET A 1 -0.20 -26.10 33.80
C MET A 1 -0.61 -25.46 32.47
N ASN A 2 -1.31 -26.28 31.66
CA ASN A 2 -2.31 -25.95 30.64
C ASN A 2 -1.82 -25.27 29.33
N ARG A 3 -1.25 -26.03 28.41
CA ARG A 3 -0.75 -25.58 27.09
C ARG A 3 -1.54 -26.14 25.89
N THR A 4 -2.76 -26.62 26.09
CA THR A 4 -3.31 -27.62 25.14
C THR A 4 -4.75 -27.40 24.69
N THR A 5 -5.27 -26.17 24.69
CA THR A 5 -6.63 -25.94 24.17
C THR A 5 -6.80 -24.54 23.60
N LEU A 6 -6.37 -24.34 22.36
CA LEU A 6 -6.78 -23.17 21.57
C LEU A 6 -7.30 -23.63 20.20
N LEU A 7 -8.54 -24.11 20.28
CA LEU A 7 -9.66 -23.77 19.39
C LEU A 7 -9.40 -23.74 17.88
N ALA A 8 -9.70 -24.88 17.25
CA ALA A 8 -9.94 -25.05 15.84
C ALA A 8 -11.29 -24.43 15.43
N VAL A 9 -11.27 -23.36 14.63
CA VAL A 9 -12.40 -22.92 13.78
C VAL A 9 -11.81 -22.23 12.56
N GLY A 10 -11.98 -22.82 11.37
CA GLY A 10 -11.52 -22.18 10.14
C GLY A 10 -11.52 -23.10 8.92
N ALA A 11 -12.69 -23.60 8.52
CA ALA A 11 -12.86 -24.18 7.19
C ALA A 11 -14.32 -24.06 6.75
N GLY A 12 -14.58 -23.18 5.78
CA GLY A 12 -15.92 -22.94 5.27
C GLY A 12 -15.91 -22.15 3.96
N LEU A 13 -15.12 -22.63 3.01
CA LEU A 13 -15.12 -22.39 1.57
C LEU A 13 -16.30 -21.56 1.03
N LEU A 14 -16.05 -20.31 0.63
CA LEU A 14 -17.00 -19.47 -0.11
C LEU A 14 -17.08 -19.98 -1.56
N VAL A 15 -18.14 -20.75 -1.84
CA VAL A 15 -18.39 -21.35 -3.15
C VAL A 15 -18.84 -20.28 -4.15
N LEU A 16 -18.02 -20.11 -5.18
CA LEU A 16 -18.24 -19.32 -6.38
C LEU A 16 -19.25 -20.05 -7.31
N VAL A 17 -20.44 -19.48 -7.51
CA VAL A 17 -21.40 -19.94 -8.54
C VAL A 17 -21.62 -18.82 -9.56
N ALA A 18 -21.24 -19.14 -10.80
CA ALA A 18 -21.41 -18.35 -12.00
C ALA A 18 -22.87 -18.37 -12.52
N GLY A 19 -23.27 -17.30 -13.21
CA GLY A 19 -24.52 -17.28 -13.98
C GLY A 19 -24.77 -15.95 -14.71
N LEU A 20 -24.22 -15.81 -15.92
CA LEU A 20 -24.62 -14.80 -16.93
C LEU A 20 -25.81 -15.37 -17.74
N PRO A 21 -26.87 -14.59 -18.01
CA PRO A 21 -27.10 -14.20 -19.41
C PRO A 21 -27.70 -12.79 -19.67
N ALA A 22 -27.10 -12.16 -20.70
CA ALA A 22 -27.54 -11.20 -21.72
C ALA A 22 -28.93 -10.51 -21.68
N ALA A 23 -28.92 -9.16 -21.72
CA ALA A 23 -29.78 -8.21 -22.46
C ALA A 23 -29.65 -6.83 -21.78
N ALA A 24 -29.50 -5.66 -22.39
CA ALA A 24 -29.68 -5.22 -23.76
C ALA A 24 -28.72 -4.04 -24.05
N ALA A 25 -28.37 -3.89 -25.32
CA ALA A 25 -27.57 -2.80 -25.84
C ALA A 25 -28.26 -1.43 -25.64
N ALA A 26 -27.55 -0.52 -24.99
CA ALA A 26 -27.70 0.92 -25.20
C ALA A 26 -26.29 1.51 -25.10
N ALA A 27 -25.58 1.55 -26.24
CA ALA A 27 -24.39 2.38 -26.35
C ALA A 27 -24.84 3.84 -26.17
N PRO A 28 -24.32 4.61 -25.21
CA PRO A 28 -24.46 6.05 -25.28
C PRO A 28 -23.75 6.50 -26.55
N ALA A 29 -24.46 7.28 -27.37
CA ALA A 29 -23.91 7.87 -28.57
C ALA A 29 -22.56 8.54 -28.24
N ASP A 30 -21.57 8.27 -29.10
CA ASP A 30 -20.28 8.95 -29.13
C ASP A 30 -20.55 10.43 -29.40
N ALA A 31 -20.78 11.19 -28.33
CA ALA A 31 -20.82 12.64 -28.41
C ALA A 31 -19.41 13.10 -28.79
N PRO A 32 -19.25 13.98 -29.78
CA PRO A 32 -17.94 14.47 -30.13
C PRO A 32 -17.30 15.05 -28.86
N ILE A 33 -16.13 14.53 -28.50
CA ILE A 33 -15.29 15.09 -27.44
C ILE A 33 -14.95 16.51 -27.92
N ASP A 34 -15.74 17.47 -27.43
CA ASP A 34 -15.56 18.89 -27.67
C ASP A 34 -14.10 19.23 -27.35
N ALA A 35 -13.47 19.98 -28.26
CA ALA A 35 -12.06 20.25 -28.25
C ALA A 35 -11.58 20.62 -26.85
N GLN A 36 -10.68 19.82 -26.29
CA GLN A 36 -10.09 20.11 -24.99
C GLN A 36 -9.38 21.46 -25.08
N THR A 37 -10.02 22.49 -24.53
CA THR A 37 -9.37 23.73 -24.11
C THR A 37 -8.08 23.36 -23.38
N PRO A 38 -6.95 24.04 -23.66
CA PRO A 38 -5.67 23.72 -23.07
C PRO A 38 -5.78 23.59 -21.55
N ASP A 39 -5.13 22.55 -21.06
CA ASP A 39 -5.30 21.88 -19.80
C ASP A 39 -5.12 22.80 -18.57
N ASP A 40 -6.20 23.37 -18.06
CA ASP A 40 -6.29 23.90 -16.68
C ASP A 40 -6.69 22.79 -15.68
N ARG A 41 -6.58 21.51 -16.05
CA ARG A 41 -6.70 20.40 -15.09
C ARG A 41 -5.37 20.24 -14.37
N SER A 42 -5.00 21.23 -13.56
CA SER A 42 -4.08 20.99 -12.43
C SER A 42 -4.77 20.04 -11.46
N VAL A 43 -4.71 18.74 -11.77
CA VAL A 43 -5.16 17.65 -10.91
C VAL A 43 -4.08 17.40 -9.87
N GLY A 44 -4.05 18.25 -8.86
CA GLY A 44 -3.14 18.13 -7.74
C GLY A 44 -3.20 19.36 -6.83
N PRO A 45 -2.72 19.24 -5.58
CA PRO A 45 -2.50 20.40 -4.72
C PRO A 45 -1.72 21.48 -5.48
N SER A 46 -2.09 22.75 -5.31
CA SER A 46 -1.41 23.88 -5.98
C SER A 46 0.09 23.98 -5.63
N ASP A 47 0.49 23.37 -4.52
CA ASP A 47 1.88 23.30 -4.04
C ASP A 47 2.70 22.17 -4.71
N GLY A 48 2.08 21.38 -5.60
CA GLY A 48 2.72 20.24 -6.26
C GLY A 48 2.60 18.94 -5.45
N LEU A 49 3.33 17.92 -5.90
CA LEU A 49 3.43 16.64 -5.20
C LEU A 49 4.45 16.73 -4.07
N PRO A 50 4.20 16.09 -2.91
CA PRO A 50 5.19 16.02 -1.85
C PRO A 50 6.46 15.33 -2.35
N GLY A 51 7.59 15.68 -1.73
CA GLY A 51 8.87 15.02 -2.02
C GLY A 51 8.82 13.50 -1.74
N PRO A 52 9.80 12.75 -2.27
CA PRO A 52 9.91 11.32 -2.02
C PRO A 52 9.91 11.00 -0.52
N VAL A 53 9.25 9.90 -0.16
CA VAL A 53 9.34 9.40 1.20
C VAL A 53 10.79 8.97 1.50
N PRO A 54 11.28 9.19 2.73
CA PRO A 54 12.61 8.75 3.09
C PRO A 54 12.79 7.23 3.04
N ASP A 55 14.01 6.77 2.76
CA ASP A 55 14.36 5.35 2.61
C ASP A 55 14.04 4.50 3.84
N PHE A 56 14.02 5.09 5.03
CA PHE A 56 13.68 4.37 6.25
C PHE A 56 12.30 3.72 6.22
N VAL A 57 11.35 4.29 5.45
CA VAL A 57 10.00 3.73 5.30
C VAL A 57 10.08 2.40 4.54
N SER A 58 10.93 2.32 3.51
CA SER A 58 11.20 1.09 2.77
C SER A 58 11.80 0.02 3.68
N ASP A 59 12.74 0.40 4.56
CA ASP A 59 13.36 -0.54 5.49
C ASP A 59 12.38 -1.05 6.56
N ILE A 60 11.47 -0.17 7.03
CA ILE A 60 10.35 -0.58 7.90
C ILE A 60 9.48 -1.61 7.18
N HIS A 61 9.11 -1.35 5.93
CA HIS A 61 8.27 -2.27 5.15
C HIS A 61 8.95 -3.61 4.94
N SER A 62 10.24 -3.61 4.61
CA SER A 62 11.04 -4.84 4.47
C SER A 62 11.01 -5.68 5.76
N THR A 63 11.18 -5.03 6.91
CA THR A 63 11.15 -5.70 8.22
C THR A 63 9.76 -6.29 8.53
N ILE A 64 8.70 -5.56 8.23
CA ILE A 64 7.31 -6.03 8.42
C ILE A 64 7.03 -7.24 7.51
N THR A 65 7.42 -7.17 6.24
CA THR A 65 7.25 -8.29 5.31
C THR A 65 8.01 -9.54 5.76
N SER A 66 9.23 -9.37 6.27
CA SER A 66 10.04 -10.47 6.83
C SER A 66 9.32 -11.15 8.02
N PHE A 67 8.68 -10.37 8.91
CA PHE A 67 7.87 -10.92 10.00
C PHE A 67 6.63 -11.67 9.49
N LEU A 68 5.92 -11.11 8.51
CA LEU A 68 4.73 -11.75 7.93
C LEU A 68 5.05 -13.05 7.20
N ASN A 69 6.23 -13.15 6.61
CA ASN A 69 6.72 -14.36 5.97
C ASN A 69 7.24 -15.40 6.97
N GLY A 70 7.43 -15.02 8.24
CA GLY A 70 7.99 -15.89 9.28
C GLY A 70 9.52 -15.99 9.26
N ASP A 71 10.21 -15.10 8.54
CA ASP A 71 11.68 -15.05 8.49
C ASP A 71 12.28 -14.48 9.80
N ILE A 72 11.51 -13.66 10.53
CA ILE A 72 11.88 -13.14 11.85
C ILE A 72 10.76 -13.37 12.87
N ASP A 73 11.13 -13.71 14.10
CA ASP A 73 10.18 -14.02 15.18
C ASP A 73 9.67 -12.76 15.92
N SER A 74 10.49 -11.70 15.99
CA SER A 74 10.17 -10.50 16.78
C SER A 74 10.31 -9.22 15.95
N LEU A 75 9.17 -8.72 15.48
CA LEU A 75 9.09 -7.46 14.75
C LEU A 75 9.58 -6.28 15.60
N GLY A 76 9.16 -6.21 16.86
CA GLY A 76 9.46 -5.07 17.72
C GLY A 76 10.96 -4.90 18.00
N GLU A 77 11.67 -6.00 18.25
CA GLU A 77 13.12 -5.96 18.49
C GLU A 77 13.88 -5.58 17.21
N SER A 78 13.50 -6.16 16.08
CA SER A 78 14.11 -5.86 14.78
C SER A 78 13.89 -4.40 14.37
N LEU A 79 12.68 -3.88 14.57
CA LEU A 79 12.34 -2.49 14.29
C LEU A 79 13.09 -1.54 15.24
N ARG A 80 13.18 -1.89 16.52
CA ARG A 80 13.95 -1.11 17.50
C ARG A 80 15.43 -1.09 17.17
N GLY A 81 16.00 -2.22 16.74
CA GLY A 81 17.37 -2.30 16.24
C GLY A 81 17.58 -1.37 15.05
N LEU A 82 16.73 -1.49 14.03
CA LEU A 82 16.76 -0.66 12.81
C LEU A 82 16.68 0.84 13.11
N LEU A 83 15.79 1.26 14.02
CA LEU A 83 15.63 2.66 14.39
C LEU A 83 16.76 3.18 15.30
N SER A 84 17.33 2.31 16.14
CA SER A 84 18.44 2.68 17.01
C SER A 84 19.74 2.84 16.24
N ASP A 85 19.95 2.03 15.19
CA ASP A 85 21.12 2.09 14.32
C ASP A 85 21.15 3.38 13.48
N ARG A 86 19.98 3.83 13.00
CA ARG A 86 19.87 5.03 12.16
C ARG A 86 20.00 6.36 12.93
N GLY A 87 19.90 6.34 14.27
CA GLY A 87 19.99 7.52 15.14
C GLY A 87 18.87 8.56 14.91
N PRO A 88 18.80 9.64 15.73
CA PRO A 88 17.88 10.75 15.50
C PRO A 88 18.33 11.53 14.26
N ALA A 89 17.76 11.14 13.11
CA ALA A 89 17.82 11.78 11.80
C ALA A 89 18.98 12.76 11.57
N ASP A 90 19.98 12.27 10.85
CA ASP A 90 20.59 13.01 9.74
C ASP A 90 19.46 13.50 8.80
N ALA A 91 18.77 14.57 9.20
CA ALA A 91 17.94 15.38 8.32
C ALA A 91 18.88 16.26 7.49
N GLY A 92 19.82 15.59 6.80
CA GLY A 92 20.74 16.16 5.84
C GLY A 92 19.91 16.63 4.66
N ASN A 93 19.47 17.87 4.78
CA ASN A 93 19.06 18.75 3.70
C ASN A 93 19.88 18.40 2.46
N SER A 94 19.24 17.84 1.43
CA SER A 94 19.81 17.75 0.08
C SER A 94 19.88 19.18 -0.47
N THR A 95 20.78 19.98 0.08
CA THR A 95 21.32 21.17 -0.54
C THR A 95 22.50 20.72 -1.39
N ASP A 96 22.60 21.30 -2.60
CA ASP A 96 23.63 21.13 -3.65
C ASP A 96 23.17 20.19 -4.80
N ALA A 97 23.05 20.60 -6.08
CA ALA A 97 23.58 21.76 -6.80
C ALA A 97 22.66 22.20 -7.96
#